data_AF-A0A1G4KK44-F1
#
_entry.id   AF-A0A1G4KK44-F1
#
_cell.length_a   1.000
_cell.length_b   1.000
_cell.length_c   1.000
_cell.angle_alpha   90.00
_cell.angle_beta   90.00
_cell.angle_gamma   90.00
#
_symmetry.space_group_name_H-M   'P 1'
#
loop_
_entity.id
_entity.type
_entity.pdbx_description
1 polymer ?
#
loop_
_entity_poly.entity_id
_entity_poly.type
_entity_poly.pdbx_seq_one_letter_code
_entity_poly.pdbx_strand_id
1 'polypeptide(L)'
;MLILDECSSFLRQASQNLPRTAMLAQILRKSPNASVKQTFLVSVRKFHFTSHLFDYKKWADLSTKDKQTFINGYVDMYKEKHPCSHSNTMHRMLVGEMEEYGDTPYVFGILYNEIRSISQNESVDNVRGKDALGDPDFEKLLSK
;
A
#
# COMPACT_ATOMS: atom_id res chain seq x y z
N MET A 1 2.35 -0.81 32.47
CA MET A 1 1.11 -1.61 32.59
C MET A 1 -0.07 -0.78 32.08
N LEU A 2 -0.05 -0.37 30.81
CA LEU A 2 -1.09 0.45 30.16
C LEU A 2 -1.36 -0.03 28.71
N ILE A 3 -0.32 -0.51 28.02
CA ILE A 3 -0.42 -1.04 26.64
C ILE A 3 -1.30 -2.31 26.53
N LEU A 4 -1.36 -3.13 27.59
CA LEU A 4 -2.12 -4.38 27.57
C LEU A 4 -3.64 -4.17 27.62
N ASP A 5 -4.11 -3.06 28.18
CA ASP A 5 -5.55 -2.80 28.37
C ASP A 5 -6.21 -2.30 27.07
N GLU A 6 -5.50 -1.45 26.31
CA GLU A 6 -5.95 -0.95 25.00
C GLU A 6 -6.02 -2.07 23.94
N CYS A 7 -5.14 -3.08 24.03
CA CYS A 7 -5.20 -4.25 23.17
C CYS A 7 -6.43 -5.12 23.44
N SER A 8 -6.85 -5.23 24.70
CA SER A 8 -8.00 -6.05 25.11
C SER A 8 -9.33 -5.48 24.61
N SER A 9 -9.48 -4.15 24.56
CA SER A 9 -10.68 -3.50 24.04
C SER A 9 -10.79 -3.57 22.51
N PHE A 10 -9.68 -3.38 21.79
CA PHE A 10 -9.66 -3.43 20.33
C PHE A 10 -9.97 -4.84 19.77
N LEU A 11 -9.45 -5.89 20.41
CA LEU A 11 -9.74 -7.29 20.05
C LEU A 11 -11.23 -7.65 20.19
N ARG A 12 -11.97 -6.99 21.11
CA ARG A 12 -13.43 -7.19 21.25
C ARG A 12 -14.21 -6.53 20.11
N GLN A 13 -13.72 -5.43 19.55
CA GLN A 13 -14.37 -4.71 18.45
C GLN A 13 -14.22 -5.44 17.10
N ALA A 14 -13.04 -6.02 16.84
CA ALA A 14 -12.73 -6.68 15.57
C ALA A 14 -13.50 -8.00 15.34
N SER A 15 -13.99 -8.64 16.42
CA SER A 15 -14.75 -9.89 16.34
C SER A 15 -16.16 -9.76 15.71
N GLN A 16 -16.66 -8.54 15.49
CA GLN A 16 -18.06 -8.31 15.08
C GLN A 16 -18.28 -8.11 13.58
N ASN A 17 -17.23 -8.05 12.74
CA ASN A 17 -17.37 -7.68 11.32
C ASN A 17 -16.63 -8.62 10.35
N LEU A 18 -16.95 -9.94 10.38
CA LEU A 18 -16.57 -10.84 9.28
C LEU A 18 -17.79 -11.18 8.40
N PRO A 19 -17.90 -10.63 7.16
CA PRO A 19 -18.83 -11.16 6.19
C PRO A 19 -18.30 -12.48 5.61
N ARG A 20 -19.06 -13.56 5.84
CA ARG A 20 -18.93 -14.84 5.12
C ARG A 20 -19.36 -14.64 3.67
N THR A 21 -18.47 -14.80 2.70
CA THR A 21 -18.86 -14.97 1.30
C THR A 21 -18.40 -16.33 0.80
N ALA A 22 -19.38 -17.08 0.29
CA ALA A 22 -19.27 -18.44 -0.20
C ALA A 22 -18.89 -18.45 -1.67
N MET A 23 -18.12 -19.48 -2.04
CA MET A 23 -17.86 -19.93 -3.40
C MET A 23 -19.15 -20.20 -4.19
N LEU A 24 -19.13 -19.98 -5.51
CA LEU A 24 -19.60 -20.98 -6.48
C LEU A 24 -18.92 -20.80 -7.84
N ALA A 25 -18.56 -21.96 -8.41
CA ALA A 25 -17.85 -22.13 -9.65
C ALA A 25 -18.78 -22.56 -10.80
N GLN A 26 -18.24 -22.39 -12.02
CA GLN A 26 -18.53 -23.07 -13.30
C GLN A 26 -19.78 -22.65 -14.11
N ILE A 27 -19.56 -22.42 -15.41
CA ILE A 27 -20.13 -23.21 -16.53
C ILE A 27 -19.22 -23.03 -17.76
N LEU A 28 -18.66 -24.15 -18.23
CA LEU A 28 -17.99 -24.35 -19.53
C LEU A 28 -19.05 -24.70 -20.58
N ARG A 29 -19.09 -24.01 -21.74
CA ARG A 29 -19.74 -24.51 -22.96
C ARG A 29 -18.92 -24.19 -24.21
N LYS A 30 -18.90 -25.17 -25.12
CA LYS A 30 -18.02 -25.36 -26.29
C LYS A 30 -18.31 -24.44 -27.49
N SER A 31 -17.25 -24.27 -28.30
CA SER A 31 -17.13 -23.76 -29.69
C SER A 31 -18.07 -24.43 -30.70
N PRO A 32 -18.33 -23.88 -31.92
CA PRO A 32 -17.37 -23.97 -33.05
C PRO A 32 -17.30 -22.80 -34.06
N ASN A 33 -16.09 -22.62 -34.61
CA ASN A 33 -15.71 -22.24 -35.99
C ASN A 33 -16.31 -21.02 -36.71
N ALA A 34 -15.45 -20.03 -36.99
CA ALA A 34 -15.54 -19.23 -38.22
C ALA A 34 -14.14 -18.84 -38.75
N SER A 35 -14.01 -18.98 -40.07
CA SER A 35 -12.81 -18.91 -40.90
C SER A 35 -11.94 -17.65 -40.72
N VAL A 36 -10.64 -17.88 -40.55
CA VAL A 36 -9.59 -16.86 -40.60
C VAL A 36 -9.40 -16.38 -42.05
N LYS A 37 -9.59 -15.09 -42.31
CA LYS A 37 -9.01 -14.38 -43.46
C LYS A 37 -8.12 -13.28 -42.90
N GLN A 38 -6.81 -13.54 -42.96
CA GLN A 38 -5.78 -12.72 -42.33
C GLN A 38 -5.36 -11.61 -43.29
N THR A 39 -6.03 -10.47 -43.20
CA THR A 39 -5.53 -9.20 -43.72
C THR A 39 -4.62 -8.59 -42.66
N PHE A 40 -3.31 -8.54 -42.92
CA PHE A 40 -2.36 -7.84 -42.08
C PHE A 40 -2.57 -6.33 -42.21
N LEU A 41 -3.51 -5.80 -41.43
CA LEU A 41 -3.52 -4.39 -41.08
C LEU A 41 -2.47 -4.19 -40.01
N VAL A 42 -1.44 -3.39 -40.32
CA VAL A 42 -0.46 -2.92 -39.34
C VAL A 42 -1.24 -2.11 -38.30
N SER A 43 -1.63 -2.78 -37.22
CA SER A 43 -2.20 -2.15 -36.04
C SER A 43 -1.06 -1.36 -35.41
N VAL A 44 -1.02 -0.05 -35.71
CA VAL A 44 -0.23 0.89 -34.93
C VAL A 44 -0.76 0.78 -33.51
N ARG A 45 0.00 0.12 -32.64
CA ARG A 45 -0.32 0.00 -31.21
C ARG A 45 -0.39 1.42 -30.67
N LYS A 46 -1.60 1.93 -30.48
CA LYS A 46 -1.82 3.18 -29.76
C LYS A 46 -1.53 2.86 -28.29
N PHE A 47 -0.34 3.21 -27.84
CA PHE A 47 -0.01 3.19 -26.43
C PHE A 47 -0.84 4.29 -25.78
N HIS A 48 -1.90 3.89 -25.06
CA HIS A 48 -2.60 4.80 -24.17
C HIS A 48 -1.73 5.00 -22.94
N PHE A 49 -1.01 6.13 -22.89
CA PHE A 49 -0.38 6.57 -21.66
C PHE A 49 -1.50 7.18 -20.80
N THR A 50 -2.05 6.41 -19.87
CA THR A 50 -2.87 6.99 -18.81
C THR A 50 -1.92 7.75 -17.90
N SER A 51 -1.89 9.08 -18.04
CA SER A 51 -1.27 9.95 -17.04
C SER A 51 -1.93 9.66 -15.71
N HIS A 52 -1.22 8.99 -14.80
CA HIS A 52 -1.69 8.80 -13.43
C HIS A 52 -1.96 10.19 -12.85
N LEU A 53 -3.19 10.43 -12.39
CA LEU A 53 -3.64 11.76 -11.95
C LEU A 53 -2.91 12.28 -10.69
N PHE A 54 -2.01 11.47 -10.12
CA PHE A 54 -1.14 11.83 -9.01
C PHE A 54 0.28 11.31 -9.29
N ASP A 55 1.14 12.20 -9.78
CA ASP A 55 2.58 11.97 -9.88
C ASP A 55 3.21 12.14 -8.50
N TYR A 56 3.05 11.15 -7.63
CA TYR A 56 3.80 11.11 -6.39
C TYR A 56 5.30 11.02 -6.69
N LYS A 57 6.09 11.85 -6.00
CA LYS A 57 7.55 11.81 -6.10
C LYS A 57 8.09 10.45 -5.69
N LYS A 58 9.26 10.06 -6.19
CA LYS A 58 9.95 8.87 -5.69
C LYS A 58 10.67 9.23 -4.40
N TRP A 59 10.91 8.24 -3.53
CA TRP A 59 11.65 8.44 -2.28
C TRP A 59 12.99 9.17 -2.48
N ALA A 60 13.72 8.82 -3.55
CA ALA A 60 15.01 9.41 -3.88
C ALA A 60 14.94 10.92 -4.17
N ASP A 61 13.78 11.39 -4.64
CA ASP A 61 13.55 12.78 -5.05
C ASP A 61 13.01 13.65 -3.90
N LEU A 62 12.70 13.04 -2.74
CA LEU A 62 12.21 13.76 -1.57
C LEU A 62 13.33 14.47 -0.82
N SER A 63 13.03 15.67 -0.31
CA SER A 63 13.89 16.35 0.64
C SER A 63 13.99 15.56 1.96
N THR A 64 15.05 15.74 2.74
CA THR A 64 15.19 15.12 4.06
C THR A 64 13.98 15.44 4.95
N LYS A 65 13.49 16.69 4.89
CA LYS A 65 12.30 17.12 5.65
C LYS A 65 11.04 16.36 5.23
N ASP A 66 10.82 16.16 3.94
CA ASP A 66 9.65 15.42 3.45
C ASP A 66 9.72 13.95 3.83
N LYS A 67 10.92 13.35 3.78
CA LYS A 67 11.16 11.99 4.24
C LYS A 67 10.85 11.84 5.74
N GLN A 68 11.37 12.73 6.57
CA GLN A 68 11.11 12.73 8.02
C GLN A 68 9.62 12.95 8.34
N THR A 69 8.96 13.85 7.60
CA THR A 69 7.51 14.09 7.72
C THR A 69 6.71 12.82 7.40
N PHE A 70 7.06 12.14 6.31
CA PHE A 70 6.45 10.85 5.98
C PHE A 70 6.69 9.80 7.07
N ILE A 71 7.91 9.68 7.57
CA ILE A 71 8.27 8.68 8.59
C ILE A 71 7.45 8.88 9.87
N ASN A 72 7.42 10.09 10.40
CA ASN A 72 6.66 10.40 11.61
C ASN A 72 5.16 10.12 11.40
N GLY A 73 4.59 10.60 10.30
CA GLY A 73 3.19 10.35 9.97
C GLY A 73 2.86 8.86 9.78
N TYR A 74 3.76 8.09 9.17
CA TYR A 74 3.59 6.65 8.98
C TYR A 74 3.61 5.92 10.32
N VAL A 75 4.58 6.21 11.19
CA VAL A 75 4.69 5.53 12.50
C VAL A 75 3.48 5.83 13.38
N ASP A 76 3.03 7.08 13.40
CA ASP A 76 1.84 7.48 14.17
C ASP A 76 0.57 6.79 13.63
N MET A 77 0.33 6.85 12.33
CA MET A 77 -0.83 6.23 11.69
C MET A 77 -0.81 4.70 11.83
N TYR A 78 0.36 4.08 11.66
CA TYR A 78 0.51 2.63 11.81
C TYR A 78 0.23 2.18 13.25
N LYS A 79 0.70 2.95 14.24
CA LYS A 79 0.42 2.68 15.65
C LYS A 79 -1.07 2.82 15.96
N GLU A 80 -1.75 3.83 15.41
CA GLU A 80 -3.19 4.02 15.60
C GLU A 80 -4.00 2.86 15.03
N LYS A 81 -3.68 2.42 13.81
CA LYS A 81 -4.37 1.32 13.13
C LYS A 81 -4.01 -0.06 13.69
N HIS A 82 -2.81 -0.21 14.24
CA HIS A 82 -2.27 -1.47 14.72
C HIS A 82 -1.60 -1.33 16.10
N PRO A 83 -2.33 -0.97 17.16
CA PRO A 83 -1.76 -0.60 18.46
C PRO A 83 -0.94 -1.72 19.12
N CYS A 84 -1.29 -2.97 18.82
CA CYS A 84 -0.66 -4.16 19.40
C CYS A 84 0.42 -4.79 18.50
N SER A 85 0.74 -4.17 17.37
CA SER A 85 1.73 -4.72 16.44
C SER A 85 3.13 -4.68 17.05
N HIS A 86 3.86 -5.80 16.96
CA HIS A 86 5.26 -5.86 17.38
C HIS A 86 6.14 -4.84 16.60
N SER A 87 5.75 -4.54 15.36
CA SER A 87 6.42 -3.54 14.51
C SER A 87 6.45 -2.14 15.13
N ASN A 88 5.54 -1.80 16.05
CA ASN A 88 5.55 -0.50 16.73
C ASN A 88 6.83 -0.27 17.54
N THR A 89 7.37 -1.32 18.16
CA THR A 89 8.64 -1.21 18.91
C THR A 89 9.80 -0.95 17.96
N MET A 90 9.85 -1.69 16.85
CA MET A 90 10.88 -1.53 15.82
C MET A 90 10.82 -0.15 15.17
N HIS A 91 9.62 0.31 14.77
CA HIS A 91 9.43 1.64 14.20
C HIS A 91 9.91 2.74 15.14
N ARG A 92 9.56 2.67 16.44
CA ARG A 92 10.02 3.65 17.43
C ARG A 92 11.54 3.67 17.58
N MET A 93 12.18 2.50 17.57
CA MET A 93 13.64 2.42 17.65
C MET A 93 14.32 3.06 16.44
N LEU A 94 13.78 2.85 15.24
CA LEU A 94 14.33 3.42 14.01
C LEU A 94 14.16 4.95 13.94
N VAL A 95 13.11 5.50 14.54
CA VAL A 95 12.84 6.95 14.53
C VAL A 95 13.57 7.70 15.65
N GLY A 96 14.00 7.01 16.70
CA GLY A 96 14.42 7.62 17.98
C GLY A 96 15.47 8.73 17.90
N GLU A 97 16.37 8.69 16.92
CA GLU A 97 17.46 9.68 16.75
C GLU A 97 17.45 10.33 15.35
N MET A 98 16.34 10.18 14.62
CA MET A 98 16.22 10.61 13.22
C MET A 98 16.38 12.14 13.07
N GLU A 99 15.72 12.91 13.94
CA GLU A 99 15.74 14.38 13.87
C GLU A 99 17.07 14.97 14.36
N GLU A 100 17.66 14.36 15.40
CA GLU A 100 18.92 14.82 15.99
C GLU A 100 20.09 14.74 14.99
N TYR A 101 20.17 13.65 14.23
CA TYR A 101 21.25 13.43 13.26
C TYR A 101 20.87 13.78 11.83
N GLY A 102 19.66 14.30 11.58
CA GLY A 102 19.18 14.59 10.23
C GLY A 102 19.09 13.33 9.34
N ASP A 103 18.87 12.16 9.95
CA ASP A 103 18.81 10.88 9.27
C ASP A 103 17.42 10.61 8.65
N THR A 104 17.37 9.64 7.74
CA THR A 104 16.14 9.09 7.15
C THR A 104 16.34 7.58 6.94
N PRO A 105 15.97 6.74 7.92
CA PRO A 105 16.23 5.30 7.84
C PRO A 105 15.66 4.68 6.56
N TYR A 106 16.53 4.01 5.79
CA TYR A 106 16.22 3.55 4.43
C TYR A 106 15.02 2.62 4.34
N VAL A 107 14.74 1.84 5.40
CA VAL A 107 13.59 0.93 5.46
C VAL A 107 12.26 1.65 5.21
N PHE A 108 12.12 2.90 5.65
CA PHE A 108 10.91 3.68 5.38
C PHE A 108 10.81 4.11 3.91
N GLY A 109 11.92 4.20 3.19
CA GLY A 109 11.91 4.41 1.74
C GLY A 109 11.35 3.22 0.96
N ILE A 110 11.55 2.00 1.46
CA ILE A 110 10.91 0.80 0.90
C ILE A 110 9.40 0.89 1.09
N LEU A 111 8.95 1.22 2.30
CA LEU A 111 7.53 1.37 2.62
C LEU A 111 6.86 2.48 1.80
N TYR A 112 7.52 3.63 1.69
CA TYR A 112 7.05 4.75 0.88
C TYR A 112 6.83 4.35 -0.58
N ASN A 113 7.84 3.73 -1.20
CA ASN A 113 7.75 3.33 -2.60
C ASN A 113 6.69 2.24 -2.80
N GLU A 114 6.52 1.35 -1.84
CA GLU A 114 5.47 0.32 -1.90
C GLU A 114 4.07 0.96 -1.85
N ILE A 115 3.81 1.86 -0.92
CA ILE A 115 2.53 2.59 -0.83
C ILE A 115 2.26 3.37 -2.12
N ARG A 116 3.30 4.01 -2.68
CA ARG A 116 3.24 4.69 -3.98
C ARG A 116 2.93 3.72 -5.13
N SER A 117 3.57 2.56 -5.18
CA SER A 117 3.30 1.55 -6.20
C SER A 117 1.89 0.98 -6.06
N ILE A 118 1.38 0.79 -4.85
CA ILE A 118 -0.01 0.38 -4.61
C ILE A 118 -0.99 1.48 -5.10
N SER A 119 -0.72 2.75 -4.80
CA SER A 119 -1.60 3.87 -5.22
C SER A 119 -1.65 4.03 -6.74
N GLN A 120 -0.56 3.69 -7.42
CA GLN A 120 -0.44 3.69 -8.89
C GLN A 120 -0.83 2.36 -9.53
N ASN A 121 -1.26 1.36 -8.75
CA ASN A 121 -1.62 0.02 -9.25
C ASN A 121 -0.45 -0.67 -10.00
N GLU A 122 0.77 -0.40 -9.56
CA GLU A 122 2.05 -0.95 -10.05
C GLU A 122 2.63 -2.03 -9.10
N SER A 123 2.11 -2.16 -7.87
CA SER A 123 2.57 -3.18 -6.94
C SER A 123 2.23 -4.59 -7.42
N VAL A 124 3.20 -5.51 -7.28
CA VAL A 124 3.07 -6.91 -7.64
C VAL A 124 2.62 -7.76 -6.45
N ASP A 125 3.11 -7.44 -5.26
CA ASP A 125 2.99 -8.28 -4.08
C ASP A 125 1.84 -7.85 -3.15
N ASN A 126 1.46 -6.57 -3.18
CA ASN A 126 0.44 -6.01 -2.29
C ASN A 126 -0.76 -5.50 -3.07
N VAL A 127 -1.94 -5.73 -2.51
CA VAL A 127 -3.21 -5.28 -3.10
C VAL A 127 -3.83 -4.19 -2.23
N ARG A 128 -4.28 -3.12 -2.87
CA ARG A 128 -5.01 -2.03 -2.21
C ARG A 128 -6.17 -2.58 -1.37
N GLY A 129 -6.25 -2.17 -0.12
CA GLY A 129 -7.29 -2.49 0.86
C GLY A 129 -7.20 -3.88 1.50
N LYS A 130 -6.18 -4.69 1.18
CA LYS A 130 -6.06 -6.06 1.67
C LYS A 130 -5.07 -6.20 2.82
N ASP A 131 -3.88 -5.64 2.66
CA ASP A 131 -2.76 -5.79 3.58
C ASP A 131 -2.52 -4.49 4.36
N ALA A 132 -1.68 -4.53 5.41
CA ALA A 132 -1.42 -3.35 6.25
C ALA A 132 -0.91 -2.14 5.45
N LEU A 133 -0.06 -2.37 4.44
CA LEU A 133 0.42 -1.31 3.53
C LEU A 133 -0.57 -0.97 2.41
N GLY A 134 -1.55 -1.84 2.17
CA GLY A 134 -2.61 -1.60 1.21
C GLY A 134 -3.70 -0.65 1.71
N ASP A 135 -3.68 -0.28 3.00
CA ASP A 135 -4.67 0.63 3.56
C ASP A 135 -4.60 2.00 2.86
N PRO A 136 -5.70 2.46 2.24
CA PRO A 136 -5.71 3.68 1.44
C PRO A 136 -5.43 4.95 2.25
N ASP A 137 -5.51 4.92 3.57
CA ASP A 137 -5.17 6.09 4.39
C ASP A 137 -3.68 6.44 4.32
N PHE A 138 -2.80 5.46 4.13
CA PHE A 138 -1.36 5.73 4.01
C PHE A 138 -0.99 6.50 2.73
N GLU A 139 -1.83 6.44 1.69
CA GLU A 139 -1.64 7.24 0.46
C GLU A 139 -1.65 8.75 0.75
N LYS A 140 -2.37 9.18 1.79
CA LYS A 140 -2.44 10.60 2.19
C LYS A 140 -1.10 11.14 2.68
N LEU A 141 -0.15 10.27 3.03
CA LEU A 141 1.20 10.63 3.46
C LEU A 141 2.16 10.84 2.28
N LEU A 142 1.76 10.48 1.05
CA LEU A 142 2.64 10.62 -0.12
C LEU A 142 2.74 12.07 -0.59
N SER A 143 3.97 12.52 -0.79
CA SER A 143 4.27 13.84 -1.38
C SER A 143 4.07 13.87 -2.89
N LYS A 144 3.46 14.95 -3.37
CA LYS A 144 3.33 15.31 -4.80
C LYS A 144 4.53 16.15 -5.25
#